data_AF-U7L1D9-F1
#
_entry.id   AF-U7L1D9-F1
#
_cell.length_a   1.000
_cell.length_b   1.000
_cell.length_c   1.000
_cell.angle_alpha   90.00
_cell.angle_beta   90.00
_cell.angle_gamma   90.00
#
_symmetry.space_group_name_H-M   'P 1'
#
loop_
_entity.id
_entity.type
_entity.pdbx_description
1 polymer ?
#
loop_
_entity_poly.entity_id
_entity_poly.type
_entity_poly.pdbx_seq_one_letter_code
_entity_poly.pdbx_strand_id
1 'polypeptide(L)'
;MKTTSVIAVGAVALGAVTAPVASADEAPADVPAVESGQLNWPIKESFIHHVDTNPLAKGIINTTEGAEKVGKDFTFPVDAAHTTLDAEGNGTIGTQGSVQIQGYPGFGPNGSYGVDLTFSDIKVEVEGQNATITADYKLTGASGPLKNKPVELSGDDAAISTFTLTEPLVPETGKSYATTDAPTSLTQTGSDIFLGKYSVGQPLDDANSDLTVAFDGASENAKPSDQVTPEKKPSGDNAAADGSSFHGSSFGTLGETIAAVIERVKKIGAFFSDLVLPGLSLSKYV
;
A
#
# COMPACT_ATOMS: atom_id res chain seq x y z
N MET A 1 -86.91 -15.42 20.23
CA MET A 1 -85.92 -14.35 19.98
C MET A 1 -84.65 -15.02 19.50
N LYS A 2 -84.02 -14.42 18.48
CA LYS A 2 -82.85 -14.92 17.75
C LYS A 2 -81.63 -15.04 18.67
N THR A 3 -80.82 -16.08 18.48
CA THR A 3 -79.39 -15.91 18.16
C THR A 3 -78.74 -17.19 17.65
N THR A 4 -78.14 -17.05 16.48
CA THR A 4 -77.31 -17.99 15.73
C THR A 4 -75.96 -18.16 16.40
N SER A 5 -75.46 -19.40 16.53
CA SER A 5 -74.04 -19.69 16.78
C SER A 5 -73.45 -20.38 15.56
N VAL A 6 -72.42 -19.75 15.00
CA VAL A 6 -71.65 -20.18 13.83
C VAL A 6 -70.58 -21.17 14.29
N ILE A 7 -70.55 -22.36 13.68
CA ILE A 7 -69.45 -23.34 13.84
C ILE A 7 -68.46 -23.05 12.71
N ALA A 8 -67.28 -22.55 13.07
CA ALA A 8 -66.14 -22.44 12.18
C ALA A 8 -65.42 -23.80 12.09
N VAL A 9 -65.43 -24.40 10.90
CA VAL A 9 -64.65 -25.60 10.56
C VAL A 9 -63.25 -25.14 10.16
N GLY A 10 -62.23 -25.68 10.82
CA GLY A 10 -60.83 -25.41 10.52
C GLY A 10 -60.40 -26.01 9.18
N ALA A 11 -59.84 -25.17 8.32
CA ALA A 11 -59.12 -25.61 7.13
C ALA A 11 -57.61 -25.61 7.43
N VAL A 12 -56.98 -26.77 7.32
CA VAL A 12 -55.52 -26.92 7.37
C VAL A 12 -54.96 -26.46 6.02
N ALA A 13 -54.31 -25.30 5.99
CA ALA A 13 -53.58 -24.83 4.83
C ALA A 13 -52.15 -25.38 4.86
N LEU A 14 -51.80 -26.19 3.86
CA LEU A 14 -50.42 -26.58 3.56
C LEU A 14 -49.68 -25.34 3.02
N GLY A 15 -48.86 -24.71 3.85
CA GLY A 15 -47.97 -23.64 3.42
C GLY A 15 -46.81 -24.21 2.61
N ALA A 16 -46.74 -23.89 1.32
CA ALA A 16 -45.55 -24.12 0.52
C ALA A 16 -44.46 -23.15 0.97
N VAL A 17 -43.37 -23.69 1.53
CA VAL A 17 -42.18 -22.91 1.88
C VAL A 17 -41.39 -22.66 0.59
N THR A 18 -41.56 -21.48 0.00
CA THR A 18 -40.66 -20.99 -1.04
C THR A 18 -39.41 -20.47 -0.34
N ALA A 19 -38.36 -21.29 -0.30
CA ALA A 19 -37.04 -20.82 0.12
C ALA A 19 -36.57 -19.74 -0.88
N PRO A 20 -36.05 -18.59 -0.42
CA PRO A 20 -35.41 -17.64 -1.31
C PRO A 20 -34.12 -18.29 -1.81
N VAL A 21 -34.06 -18.59 -3.11
CA VAL A 21 -32.79 -18.85 -3.78
C VAL A 21 -32.03 -17.54 -3.80
N ALA A 22 -30.94 -17.48 -3.04
CA ALA A 22 -29.94 -16.45 -3.22
C ALA A 22 -29.33 -16.65 -4.61
N SER A 23 -29.67 -15.77 -5.55
CA SER A 23 -28.87 -15.59 -6.76
C SER A 23 -27.51 -15.07 -6.30
N ALA A 24 -26.53 -15.96 -6.25
CA ALA A 24 -25.16 -15.55 -6.46
C ALA A 24 -25.09 -15.06 -7.90
N ASP A 25 -24.76 -13.78 -8.11
CA ASP A 25 -24.37 -13.30 -9.43
C ASP A 25 -23.20 -14.16 -9.90
N GLU A 26 -23.46 -14.96 -10.92
CA GLU A 26 -22.48 -15.80 -11.58
C GLU A 26 -21.57 -14.85 -12.37
N ALA A 27 -20.32 -14.69 -11.93
CA ALA A 27 -19.32 -13.93 -12.68
C ALA A 27 -19.28 -14.45 -14.13
N PRO A 28 -19.17 -13.58 -15.15
CA PRO A 28 -19.24 -14.01 -16.54
C PRO A 28 -18.15 -15.06 -16.79
N ALA A 29 -18.54 -16.22 -17.32
CA ALA A 29 -17.68 -17.41 -17.44
C ALA A 29 -16.47 -17.27 -18.39
N ASP A 30 -16.22 -16.07 -18.94
CA ASP A 30 -15.20 -15.79 -19.95
C ASP A 30 -14.26 -14.61 -19.57
N VAL A 31 -14.29 -14.10 -18.33
CA VAL A 31 -13.32 -13.08 -17.88
C VAL A 31 -12.06 -13.78 -17.37
N PRO A 32 -10.89 -13.56 -18.00
CA PRO A 32 -9.61 -14.06 -17.50
C PRO A 32 -9.40 -13.69 -16.03
N ALA A 33 -9.03 -14.65 -15.21
CA ALA A 33 -8.77 -14.40 -13.79
C ALA A 33 -7.40 -13.73 -13.61
N VAL A 34 -7.29 -12.87 -12.58
CA VAL A 34 -5.99 -12.38 -12.12
C VAL A 34 -5.26 -13.54 -11.44
N GLU A 35 -4.03 -13.80 -11.86
CA GLU A 35 -3.19 -14.88 -11.34
C GLU A 35 -2.18 -14.38 -10.31
N SER A 36 -1.57 -13.22 -10.56
CA SER A 36 -0.55 -12.65 -9.66
C SER A 36 -0.36 -11.15 -9.88
N GLY A 37 0.47 -10.54 -9.04
CA GLY A 37 0.77 -9.11 -9.09
C GLY A 37 1.32 -8.62 -7.76
N GLN A 38 1.61 -7.32 -7.70
CA GLN A 38 1.97 -6.66 -6.45
C GLN A 38 1.60 -5.18 -6.47
N LEU A 39 1.25 -4.65 -5.31
CA LEU A 39 1.17 -3.22 -5.02
C LEU A 39 2.44 -2.82 -4.26
N ASN A 40 3.22 -1.89 -4.81
CA ASN A 40 4.25 -1.20 -4.05
C ASN A 40 3.68 0.15 -3.61
N TRP A 41 3.49 0.31 -2.31
CA TRP A 41 2.90 1.50 -1.73
C TRP A 41 3.81 2.05 -0.61
N PRO A 42 4.50 3.17 -0.83
CA PRO A 42 5.38 3.76 0.18
C PRO A 42 4.63 4.39 1.35
N ILE A 43 3.31 4.62 1.20
CA ILE A 43 2.48 5.53 2.02
C ILE A 43 2.99 6.98 1.92
N LYS A 44 4.22 7.22 2.40
CA LYS A 44 5.07 8.39 2.17
C LYS A 44 6.48 8.07 2.65
N GLU A 45 7.46 7.98 1.75
CA GLU A 45 8.84 7.60 2.10
C GLU A 45 9.46 8.49 3.17
N SER A 46 9.25 9.81 3.11
CA SER A 46 9.83 10.75 4.08
C SER A 46 9.24 10.58 5.48
N PHE A 47 8.01 10.10 5.61
CA PHE A 47 7.42 9.71 6.88
C PHE A 47 8.07 8.41 7.41
N ILE A 48 8.16 7.38 6.57
CA ILE A 48 8.79 6.09 6.91
C ILE A 48 10.25 6.30 7.33
N HIS A 49 11.01 7.07 6.55
CA HIS A 49 12.39 7.42 6.85
C HIS A 49 12.54 8.13 8.21
N HIS A 50 11.64 9.05 8.52
CA HIS A 50 11.67 9.77 9.79
C HIS A 50 11.36 8.85 10.98
N VAL A 51 10.40 7.94 10.85
CA VAL A 51 10.10 6.94 11.87
C VAL A 51 11.31 6.02 12.11
N ASP A 52 11.95 5.55 11.03
CA ASP A 52 13.11 4.64 11.10
C ASP A 52 14.38 5.29 11.66
N THR A 53 14.70 6.52 11.23
CA THR A 53 16.03 7.10 11.48
C THR A 53 16.08 8.08 12.65
N ASN A 54 14.94 8.65 13.07
CA ASN A 54 14.94 9.66 14.12
C ASN A 54 15.14 9.00 15.50
N PRO A 55 16.21 9.33 16.25
CA PRO A 55 16.48 8.73 17.57
C PRO A 55 15.36 8.95 18.60
N LEU A 56 14.56 10.00 18.43
CA LEU A 56 13.40 10.27 19.29
C LEU A 56 12.16 9.50 18.85
N ALA A 57 12.03 9.18 17.56
CA ALA A 57 10.92 8.37 17.07
C ALA A 57 11.06 6.94 17.57
N LYS A 58 12.28 6.37 17.62
CA LYS A 58 12.49 4.97 18.00
C LYS A 58 11.48 4.06 17.30
N GLY A 59 11.34 4.27 15.99
CA GLY A 59 10.30 3.65 15.18
C GLY A 59 10.39 2.14 15.18
N ILE A 60 9.23 1.50 15.14
CA ILE A 60 9.10 0.06 14.92
C ILE A 60 8.12 -0.09 13.77
N ILE A 61 8.56 -0.76 12.70
CA ILE A 61 7.73 -1.06 11.55
C ILE A 61 7.67 -2.57 11.41
N ASN A 62 6.46 -3.11 11.47
CA ASN A 62 6.21 -4.54 11.34
C ASN A 62 5.32 -4.77 10.12
N THR A 63 5.68 -5.72 9.27
CA THR A 63 4.83 -6.22 8.21
C THR A 63 4.45 -7.67 8.49
N THR A 64 3.24 -8.07 8.10
CA THR A 64 2.73 -9.43 8.32
C THR A 64 2.05 -9.96 7.05
N GLU A 65 1.72 -11.26 7.05
CA GLU A 65 0.82 -11.87 6.06
C GLU A 65 1.27 -11.68 4.59
N GLY A 66 2.59 -11.74 4.35
CA GLY A 66 3.16 -11.63 3.01
C GLY A 66 3.56 -10.21 2.60
N ALA A 67 3.19 -9.18 3.36
CA ALA A 67 3.72 -7.84 3.15
C ALA A 67 5.21 -7.77 3.51
N GLU A 68 5.98 -7.08 2.68
CA GLU A 68 7.40 -6.88 2.87
C GLU A 68 7.75 -5.39 2.90
N LYS A 69 8.71 -5.01 3.73
CA LYS A 69 9.30 -3.67 3.70
C LYS A 69 10.60 -3.71 2.89
N VAL A 70 10.60 -3.04 1.74
CA VAL A 70 11.78 -2.93 0.86
C VAL A 70 12.28 -1.48 0.90
N GLY A 71 13.36 -1.25 1.66
CA GLY A 71 13.87 0.11 1.84
C GLY A 71 12.88 0.99 2.61
N LYS A 72 12.26 1.95 1.92
CA LYS A 72 11.23 2.86 2.48
C LYS A 72 9.82 2.54 1.98
N ASP A 73 9.68 1.48 1.21
CA ASP A 73 8.44 1.11 0.53
C ASP A 73 7.89 -0.19 1.13
N PHE A 74 6.60 -0.41 0.91
CA PHE A 74 5.93 -1.65 1.29
C PHE A 74 5.43 -2.35 0.03
N THR A 75 5.75 -3.63 -0.08
CA THR A 75 5.28 -4.49 -1.15
C THR A 75 4.19 -5.41 -0.61
N PHE A 76 3.02 -5.37 -1.24
CA PHE A 76 1.87 -6.20 -0.92
C PHE A 76 1.57 -7.09 -2.14
N PRO A 77 1.72 -8.42 -2.03
CA PRO A 77 1.36 -9.34 -3.09
C PRO A 77 -0.14 -9.25 -3.41
N VAL A 78 -0.52 -9.34 -4.68
CA VAL A 78 -1.93 -9.44 -5.05
C VAL A 78 -2.52 -10.76 -4.55
N ASP A 79 -3.69 -10.68 -3.94
CA ASP A 79 -4.50 -11.83 -3.56
C ASP A 79 -5.51 -12.14 -4.66
N ALA A 80 -5.17 -13.10 -5.51
CA ALA A 80 -6.03 -13.56 -6.59
C ALA A 80 -7.41 -14.03 -6.11
N ALA A 81 -7.51 -14.60 -4.89
CA ALA A 81 -8.78 -15.10 -4.35
C ALA A 81 -9.74 -13.98 -3.93
N HIS A 82 -9.21 -12.80 -3.61
CA HIS A 82 -9.96 -11.61 -3.22
C HIS A 82 -9.93 -10.52 -4.29
N THR A 83 -9.61 -10.88 -5.53
CA THR A 83 -9.59 -9.98 -6.68
C THR A 83 -10.79 -10.25 -7.58
N THR A 84 -11.51 -9.20 -7.95
CA THR A 84 -12.66 -9.24 -8.84
C THR A 84 -12.59 -8.07 -9.81
N LEU A 85 -12.60 -8.36 -11.12
CA LEU A 85 -12.66 -7.36 -12.18
C LEU A 85 -13.76 -7.74 -13.17
N ASP A 86 -14.48 -6.74 -13.69
CA ASP A 86 -15.43 -6.89 -14.79
C ASP A 86 -14.73 -6.97 -16.15
N ALA A 87 -15.49 -7.17 -17.22
CA ALA A 87 -14.96 -7.28 -18.59
C ALA A 87 -14.31 -5.97 -19.09
N GLU A 88 -14.65 -4.84 -18.47
CA GLU A 88 -14.09 -3.52 -18.75
C GLU A 88 -12.86 -3.20 -17.89
N GLY A 89 -12.49 -4.07 -16.94
CA GLY A 89 -11.34 -3.91 -16.06
C GLY A 89 -11.62 -3.07 -14.81
N ASN A 90 -12.88 -2.86 -14.44
CA ASN A 90 -13.25 -2.20 -13.17
C ASN A 90 -13.51 -3.23 -12.08
N GLY A 91 -13.26 -2.86 -10.83
CA GLY A 91 -13.54 -3.72 -9.68
C GLY A 91 -12.53 -3.53 -8.55
N THR A 92 -12.20 -4.60 -7.86
CA THR A 92 -11.35 -4.59 -6.67
C THR A 92 -10.21 -5.59 -6.83
N ILE A 93 -8.98 -5.13 -6.61
CA ILE A 93 -7.80 -5.98 -6.50
C ILE A 93 -7.48 -6.12 -5.01
N GLY A 94 -7.63 -7.33 -4.49
CA GLY A 94 -7.22 -7.65 -3.12
C GLY A 94 -5.71 -7.76 -3.02
N THR A 95 -5.14 -7.39 -1.87
CA THR A 95 -3.72 -7.64 -1.58
C THR A 95 -3.56 -8.41 -0.28
N GLN A 96 -2.42 -9.07 -0.15
CA GLN A 96 -2.03 -9.76 1.06
C GLN A 96 -1.19 -8.85 1.92
N GLY A 97 -1.43 -8.95 3.23
CA GLY A 97 -0.53 -8.38 4.21
C GLY A 97 -1.09 -7.20 4.99
N SER A 98 -0.33 -6.84 6.01
CA SER A 98 -0.60 -5.65 6.83
C SER A 98 0.70 -4.96 7.18
N VAL A 99 0.62 -3.68 7.53
CA VAL A 99 1.74 -2.90 8.04
C VAL A 99 1.33 -2.16 9.31
N GLN A 100 2.17 -2.26 10.34
CA GLN A 100 2.05 -1.49 11.57
C GLN A 100 3.27 -0.59 11.74
N ILE A 101 3.02 0.70 11.99
CA ILE A 101 4.02 1.75 12.16
C ILE A 101 3.84 2.36 13.54
N GLN A 102 4.78 2.06 14.43
CA GLN A 102 4.82 2.59 15.79
C GLN A 102 5.98 3.57 15.95
N GLY A 103 5.76 4.62 16.74
CA GLY A 103 6.78 5.63 17.00
C GLY A 103 6.47 6.44 18.26
N TYR A 104 7.52 7.07 18.78
CA TYR A 104 7.52 7.85 20.01
C TYR A 104 6.97 7.07 21.21
N PRO A 105 7.63 5.98 21.65
CA PRO A 105 7.20 5.22 22.82
C PRO A 105 7.18 6.12 24.07
N GLY A 106 6.11 6.02 24.88
CA GLY A 106 5.91 6.83 26.09
C GLY A 106 5.30 8.20 25.87
N PHE A 107 5.02 8.58 24.61
CA PHE A 107 4.46 9.88 24.26
C PHE A 107 2.97 9.86 23.93
N GLY A 108 2.33 8.69 23.97
CA GLY A 108 0.90 8.53 23.83
C GLY A 108 0.17 8.49 25.19
N PRO A 109 -1.17 8.44 25.17
CA PRO A 109 -1.99 8.31 26.37
C PRO A 109 -1.55 7.13 27.24
N ASN A 110 -1.43 7.34 28.55
CA ASN A 110 -1.01 6.32 29.51
C ASN A 110 0.39 5.71 29.21
N GLY A 111 1.26 6.44 28.52
CA GLY A 111 2.61 5.98 28.18
C GLY A 111 2.68 5.06 26.95
N SER A 112 1.62 5.01 26.14
CA SER A 112 1.62 4.31 24.86
C SER A 112 2.50 5.02 23.81
N TYR A 113 2.49 4.53 22.57
CA TYR A 113 3.17 5.17 21.45
C TYR A 113 2.50 6.50 21.07
N GLY A 114 3.30 7.50 20.69
CA GLY A 114 2.77 8.77 20.18
C GLY A 114 2.16 8.64 18.78
N VAL A 115 2.55 7.60 18.04
CA VAL A 115 1.89 7.12 16.83
C VAL A 115 1.91 5.60 16.83
N ASP A 116 0.76 4.99 16.62
CA ASP A 116 0.58 3.57 16.36
C ASP A 116 -0.48 3.46 15.26
N LEU A 117 0.00 3.26 14.03
CA LEU A 117 -0.81 3.23 12.81
C LEU A 117 -0.72 1.85 12.19
N THR A 118 -1.85 1.18 12.06
CA THR A 118 -1.97 -0.08 11.32
C THR A 118 -2.80 0.13 10.06
N PHE A 119 -2.34 -0.44 8.95
CA PHE A 119 -3.13 -0.69 7.75
C PHE A 119 -3.23 -2.20 7.52
N SER A 120 -4.45 -2.67 7.27
CA SER A 120 -4.78 -4.07 6.95
C SER A 120 -5.86 -4.12 5.87
N ASP A 121 -6.13 -5.31 5.34
CA ASP A 121 -7.12 -5.52 4.27
C ASP A 121 -6.97 -4.52 3.11
N ILE A 122 -5.72 -4.36 2.65
CA ILE A 122 -5.37 -3.35 1.65
C ILE A 122 -5.87 -3.81 0.29
N LYS A 123 -6.59 -2.95 -0.42
CA LYS A 123 -7.17 -3.21 -1.74
C LYS A 123 -6.89 -2.05 -2.68
N VAL A 124 -7.01 -2.33 -3.98
CA VAL A 124 -7.04 -1.30 -5.03
C VAL A 124 -8.40 -1.37 -5.73
N GLU A 125 -9.24 -0.35 -5.54
CA GLU A 125 -10.46 -0.15 -6.32
C GLU A 125 -10.10 0.50 -7.65
N VAL A 126 -10.58 -0.07 -8.75
CA VAL A 126 -10.25 0.34 -10.12
C VAL A 126 -11.51 0.77 -10.85
N GLU A 127 -11.49 1.97 -11.41
CA GLU A 127 -12.51 2.53 -12.31
C GLU A 127 -11.82 3.12 -13.55
N GLY A 128 -11.77 2.32 -14.62
CA GLY A 128 -11.01 2.62 -15.83
C GLY A 128 -9.51 2.73 -15.55
N GLN A 129 -8.98 3.96 -15.56
CA GLN A 129 -7.57 4.24 -15.17
C GLN A 129 -7.44 4.83 -13.77
N ASN A 130 -8.55 5.14 -13.10
CA ASN A 130 -8.50 5.66 -11.75
C ASN A 130 -8.33 4.48 -10.79
N ALA A 131 -7.33 4.56 -9.92
CA ALA A 131 -7.09 3.58 -8.88
C ALA A 131 -7.16 4.24 -7.50
N THR A 132 -7.87 3.62 -6.57
CA THR A 132 -7.98 4.05 -5.18
C THR A 132 -7.48 2.95 -4.28
N ILE A 133 -6.45 3.25 -3.48
CA ILE A 133 -5.99 2.36 -2.41
C ILE A 133 -6.95 2.52 -1.24
N THR A 134 -7.64 1.44 -0.89
CA THR A 134 -8.49 1.35 0.29
C THR A 134 -7.86 0.41 1.32
N ALA A 135 -8.14 0.63 2.59
CA ALA A 135 -7.64 -0.20 3.67
C ALA A 135 -8.50 -0.07 4.93
N ASP A 136 -8.53 -1.14 5.72
CA ASP A 136 -8.83 -1.05 7.13
C ASP A 136 -7.67 -0.34 7.83
N TYR A 137 -7.97 0.64 8.67
CA TYR A 137 -6.94 1.35 9.41
C TYR A 137 -7.28 1.56 10.87
N LYS A 138 -6.24 1.61 11.69
CA LYS A 138 -6.32 2.00 13.09
C LYS A 138 -5.16 2.89 13.44
N LEU A 139 -5.46 4.13 13.83
CA LEU A 139 -4.51 5.09 14.35
C LEU A 139 -4.80 5.34 15.82
N THR A 140 -3.81 5.10 16.68
CA THR A 140 -3.81 5.59 18.06
C THR A 140 -2.56 6.41 18.33
N GLY A 141 -2.63 7.34 19.28
CA GLY A 141 -1.46 8.11 19.68
C GLY A 141 -1.81 9.44 20.31
N ALA A 142 -0.99 10.45 20.05
CA ALA A 142 -1.22 11.79 20.57
C ALA A 142 -0.80 12.91 19.61
N SER A 143 -1.56 14.00 19.65
CA SER A 143 -1.32 15.23 18.89
C SER A 143 -1.18 16.46 19.81
N GLY A 144 -0.83 17.60 19.20
CA GLY A 144 -0.74 18.89 19.88
C GLY A 144 0.58 19.16 20.62
N PRO A 145 0.78 20.39 21.12
CA PRO A 145 1.97 20.74 21.87
C PRO A 145 2.07 19.89 23.14
N LEU A 146 3.25 19.30 23.37
CA LEU A 146 3.51 18.34 24.46
C LEU A 146 2.77 16.99 24.35
N LYS A 147 2.15 16.69 23.20
CA LYS A 147 1.55 15.38 22.89
C LYS A 147 0.50 14.93 23.93
N ASN A 148 -0.37 15.84 24.32
CA ASN A 148 -1.36 15.62 25.37
C ASN A 148 -2.79 15.42 24.87
N LYS A 149 -3.03 15.51 23.55
CA LYS A 149 -4.35 15.26 22.96
C LYS A 149 -4.38 13.84 22.40
N PRO A 150 -5.11 12.89 23.01
CA PRO A 150 -5.28 11.57 22.45
C PRO A 150 -5.81 11.65 21.02
N VAL A 151 -5.27 10.80 20.15
CA VAL A 151 -5.79 10.54 18.82
C VAL A 151 -6.22 9.09 18.79
N GLU A 152 -7.44 8.85 18.32
CA GLU A 152 -7.97 7.54 18.02
C GLU A 152 -8.86 7.67 16.79
N LEU A 153 -8.43 7.10 15.67
CA LEU A 153 -9.16 7.03 14.43
C LEU A 153 -9.14 5.59 13.94
N SER A 154 -10.24 5.14 13.37
CA SER A 154 -10.31 3.86 12.68
C SER A 154 -11.38 3.92 11.60
N GLY A 155 -11.25 3.06 10.61
CA GLY A 155 -12.23 2.88 9.56
C GLY A 155 -11.95 1.60 8.80
N ASP A 156 -13.00 1.08 8.19
CA ASP A 156 -12.97 -0.16 7.42
C ASP A 156 -13.14 0.19 5.94
N ASP A 157 -12.41 -0.49 5.05
CA ASP A 157 -12.40 -0.26 3.60
C ASP A 157 -12.27 1.23 3.22
N ALA A 158 -11.49 1.98 4.00
CA ALA A 158 -11.47 3.42 3.86
C ALA A 158 -10.55 3.83 2.70
N ALA A 159 -11.04 4.67 1.79
CA ALA A 159 -10.23 5.22 0.72
C ALA A 159 -9.11 6.09 1.29
N ILE A 160 -7.84 5.68 1.13
CA ILE A 160 -6.67 6.35 1.71
C ILE A 160 -6.00 7.27 0.69
N SER A 161 -5.77 6.74 -0.51
CA SER A 161 -5.05 7.47 -1.55
C SER A 161 -5.47 7.05 -2.95
N THR A 162 -5.24 7.92 -3.92
CA THR A 162 -5.58 7.69 -5.33
C THR A 162 -4.36 7.86 -6.21
N PHE A 163 -4.26 7.07 -7.27
CA PHE A 163 -3.28 7.22 -8.32
C PHE A 163 -3.91 6.89 -9.68
N THR A 164 -3.18 7.10 -10.76
CA THR A 164 -3.66 6.83 -12.12
C THR A 164 -2.84 5.71 -12.73
N LEU A 165 -3.54 4.69 -13.23
CA LEU A 165 -2.97 3.59 -13.97
C LEU A 165 -2.49 4.06 -15.34
N THR A 166 -1.43 3.43 -15.85
CA THR A 166 -0.90 3.71 -17.20
C THR A 166 -1.92 3.38 -18.29
N GLU A 167 -2.72 2.34 -18.07
CA GLU A 167 -3.80 1.89 -18.95
C GLU A 167 -4.88 1.14 -18.14
N PRO A 168 -6.12 1.01 -18.66
CA PRO A 168 -7.15 0.20 -18.01
C PRO A 168 -6.77 -1.29 -17.94
N LEU A 169 -7.18 -1.97 -16.87
CA LEU A 169 -6.87 -3.37 -16.61
C LEU A 169 -7.86 -4.34 -17.30
N VAL A 170 -8.09 -4.15 -18.60
CA VAL A 170 -9.02 -4.98 -19.36
C VAL A 170 -8.55 -6.44 -19.32
N PRO A 171 -9.34 -7.38 -18.78
CA PRO A 171 -8.90 -8.76 -18.64
C PRO A 171 -8.56 -9.41 -19.99
N GLU A 172 -7.36 -9.97 -20.09
CA GLU A 172 -6.86 -10.64 -21.30
C GLU A 172 -5.88 -11.76 -20.91
N THR A 173 -6.18 -13.01 -21.27
CA THR A 173 -5.31 -14.16 -21.00
C THR A 173 -3.93 -13.95 -21.59
N GLY A 174 -2.89 -14.24 -20.80
CA GLY A 174 -1.49 -14.06 -21.21
C GLY A 174 -0.95 -12.65 -21.00
N LYS A 175 -1.78 -11.69 -20.58
CA LYS A 175 -1.39 -10.29 -20.45
C LYS A 175 -0.99 -9.92 -19.04
N SER A 176 -0.04 -9.00 -18.94
CA SER A 176 0.32 -8.33 -17.71
C SER A 176 0.28 -6.82 -17.90
N TYR A 177 -0.13 -6.14 -16.85
CA TYR A 177 -0.20 -4.69 -16.75
C TYR A 177 0.79 -4.21 -15.69
N ALA A 178 1.43 -3.09 -15.96
CA ALA A 178 2.35 -2.44 -15.02
C ALA A 178 2.13 -0.93 -15.03
N THR A 179 1.83 -0.40 -13.85
CA THR A 179 1.89 1.02 -13.55
C THR A 179 3.06 1.22 -12.61
N THR A 180 3.97 2.12 -12.96
CA THR A 180 5.19 2.39 -12.18
C THR A 180 5.36 3.88 -11.96
N ASP A 181 5.86 4.27 -10.79
CA ASP A 181 6.15 5.64 -10.42
C ASP A 181 4.91 6.56 -10.52
N ALA A 182 3.71 6.03 -10.21
CA ALA A 182 2.48 6.79 -10.35
C ALA A 182 2.31 7.80 -9.21
N PRO A 183 2.19 9.12 -9.51
CA PRO A 183 1.94 10.12 -8.50
C PRO A 183 0.68 9.82 -7.71
N THR A 184 0.81 9.73 -6.39
CA THR A 184 -0.28 9.38 -5.49
C THR A 184 -0.75 10.59 -4.71
N SER A 185 -2.06 10.75 -4.58
CA SER A 185 -2.69 11.84 -3.82
C SER A 185 -3.49 11.26 -2.65
N LEU A 186 -3.54 11.97 -1.52
CA LEU A 186 -4.37 11.55 -0.40
C LEU A 186 -5.84 11.92 -0.61
N THR A 187 -6.73 11.05 -0.15
CA THR A 187 -8.14 11.39 0.04
C THR A 187 -8.32 12.23 1.32
N GLN A 188 -9.57 12.57 1.65
CA GLN A 188 -9.87 13.19 2.95
C GLN A 188 -9.44 12.28 4.11
N THR A 189 -9.79 10.99 4.08
CA THR A 189 -9.40 10.04 5.13
C THR A 189 -7.89 9.90 5.23
N GLY A 190 -7.19 9.80 4.09
CA GLY A 190 -5.73 9.76 4.07
C GLY A 190 -5.12 11.00 4.74
N SER A 191 -5.64 12.19 4.45
CA SER A 191 -5.21 13.43 5.11
C SER A 191 -5.46 13.42 6.61
N ASP A 192 -6.63 12.91 7.05
CA ASP A 192 -7.02 12.85 8.46
C ASP A 192 -6.14 11.89 9.28
N ILE A 193 -5.71 10.77 8.70
CA ILE A 193 -4.72 9.85 9.32
C ILE A 193 -3.41 10.59 9.61
N PHE A 194 -3.01 11.50 8.72
CA PHE A 194 -1.86 12.38 8.92
C PHE A 194 -2.21 13.68 9.65
N LEU A 195 -3.36 13.73 10.34
CA LEU A 195 -3.83 14.86 11.14
C LEU A 195 -3.93 16.17 10.35
N GLY A 196 -4.30 16.08 9.07
CA GLY A 196 -4.45 17.22 8.16
C GLY A 196 -3.12 17.85 7.72
N LYS A 197 -1.98 17.17 7.92
CA LYS A 197 -0.66 17.71 7.53
C LYS A 197 -0.45 17.78 6.02
N TYR A 198 -1.16 16.95 5.28
CA TYR A 198 -1.01 16.82 3.84
C TYR A 198 -2.34 17.15 3.16
N SER A 199 -2.28 17.96 2.10
CA SER A 199 -3.47 18.42 1.39
C SER A 199 -4.15 17.29 0.63
N VAL A 200 -5.48 17.31 0.62
CA VAL A 200 -6.31 16.36 -0.14
C VAL A 200 -6.17 16.61 -1.64
N GLY A 201 -6.11 15.54 -2.43
CA GLY A 201 -6.17 15.56 -3.89
C GLY A 201 -4.97 16.22 -4.59
N GLN A 202 -3.90 16.52 -3.86
CA GLN A 202 -2.63 16.96 -4.45
C GLN A 202 -1.64 15.81 -4.43
N PRO A 203 -0.81 15.67 -5.48
CA PRO A 203 0.28 14.71 -5.48
C PRO A 203 1.14 14.89 -4.24
N LEU A 204 1.36 13.79 -3.53
CA LEU A 204 2.15 13.75 -2.32
C LEU A 204 3.59 13.42 -2.69
N ASP A 205 4.53 14.28 -2.28
CA ASP A 205 5.96 14.03 -2.50
C ASP A 205 6.40 12.71 -1.85
N ASP A 206 7.29 11.99 -2.54
CA ASP A 206 7.83 10.69 -2.11
C ASP A 206 6.74 9.64 -1.78
N ALA A 207 5.63 9.64 -2.52
CA ALA A 207 4.53 8.71 -2.30
C ALA A 207 4.10 7.97 -3.57
N ASN A 208 4.94 7.92 -4.59
CA ASN A 208 4.60 7.29 -5.86
C ASN A 208 4.36 5.79 -5.66
N SER A 209 3.30 5.27 -6.28
CA SER A 209 2.88 3.88 -6.12
C SER A 209 3.07 3.10 -7.41
N ASP A 210 3.37 1.81 -7.28
CA ASP A 210 3.41 0.88 -8.41
C ASP A 210 2.34 -0.19 -8.24
N LEU A 211 1.75 -0.61 -9.35
CA LEU A 211 0.84 -1.74 -9.40
C LEU A 211 1.18 -2.63 -10.60
N THR A 212 1.38 -3.92 -10.34
CA THR A 212 1.44 -4.94 -11.38
C THR A 212 0.31 -5.93 -11.22
N VAL A 213 -0.26 -6.35 -12.34
CA VAL A 213 -1.34 -7.34 -12.41
C VAL A 213 -1.08 -8.24 -13.60
N ALA A 214 -1.03 -9.56 -13.38
CA ALA A 214 -0.87 -10.57 -14.40
C ALA A 214 -2.13 -11.44 -14.43
N PHE A 215 -2.73 -11.57 -15.62
CA PHE A 215 -3.86 -12.45 -15.87
C PHE A 215 -3.38 -13.86 -16.20
N ASP A 216 -4.29 -14.82 -16.09
CA ASP A 216 -4.02 -16.23 -16.33
C ASP A 216 -3.20 -16.50 -17.59
N GLY A 217 -2.19 -17.36 -17.46
CA GLY A 217 -1.36 -17.74 -18.59
C GLY A 217 -0.36 -16.65 -19.03
N ALA A 218 -0.26 -15.54 -18.30
CA ALA A 218 0.89 -14.66 -18.42
C ALA A 218 2.15 -15.42 -18.00
N SER A 219 3.18 -15.41 -18.84
CA SER A 219 4.42 -16.14 -18.55
C SER A 219 5.12 -15.57 -17.30
N GLU A 220 5.54 -16.44 -16.37
CA GLU A 220 6.27 -16.12 -15.11
C GLU A 220 7.65 -15.42 -15.29
N ASN A 221 7.98 -14.88 -16.45
CA ASN A 221 9.27 -14.24 -16.71
C ASN A 221 9.35 -12.81 -16.15
N ALA A 222 9.17 -12.68 -14.83
CA ALA A 222 9.74 -11.58 -14.05
C ALA A 222 9.95 -11.97 -12.57
N LYS A 223 10.38 -13.22 -12.29
CA LYS A 223 10.96 -13.54 -10.98
C LYS A 223 12.41 -13.03 -10.94
N PRO A 224 12.83 -12.17 -10.00
CA PRO A 224 14.23 -11.93 -9.75
C PRO A 224 14.86 -13.24 -9.28
N SER A 225 15.76 -13.81 -10.09
CA SER A 225 16.52 -14.99 -9.72
C SER A 225 17.48 -14.61 -8.59
N ASP A 226 17.25 -15.20 -7.41
CA ASP A 226 18.28 -15.41 -6.39
C ASP A 226 19.48 -16.15 -7.01
N GLN A 227 20.53 -15.41 -7.36
CA GLN A 227 21.87 -15.94 -7.50
C GLN A 227 22.88 -14.95 -6.94
N VAL A 228 23.14 -15.04 -5.63
CA VAL A 228 24.45 -14.73 -5.09
C VAL A 228 25.04 -16.01 -4.52
N THR A 229 25.75 -16.74 -5.38
CA THR A 229 26.74 -17.72 -4.94
C THR A 229 27.88 -16.95 -4.24
N PRO A 230 28.29 -17.30 -3.02
CA PRO A 230 29.35 -16.58 -2.32
C PRO A 230 30.71 -16.96 -2.92
N GLU A 231 31.27 -16.09 -3.76
CA GLU A 231 32.64 -16.26 -4.25
C GLU A 231 33.68 -15.83 -3.20
N LYS A 232 34.65 -16.73 -3.06
CA LYS A 232 35.66 -16.80 -2.02
C LYS A 232 36.85 -15.89 -2.38
N LYS A 233 37.29 -15.07 -1.41
CA LYS A 233 38.52 -14.26 -1.43
C LYS A 233 39.79 -15.11 -1.66
N PRO A 234 40.78 -14.59 -2.42
CA PRO A 234 42.09 -14.24 -1.86
C PRO A 234 42.61 -12.88 -2.42
N SER A 235 42.83 -11.83 -1.61
CA SER A 235 44.14 -11.37 -1.06
C SER A 235 45.33 -11.35 -2.04
N GLY A 236 45.85 -10.15 -2.35
CA GLY A 236 47.18 -9.99 -2.96
C GLY A 236 47.45 -8.65 -3.68
N ASP A 237 47.78 -7.60 -2.91
CA ASP A 237 48.73 -6.49 -3.13
C ASP A 237 49.15 -5.93 -4.52
N ASN A 238 49.06 -4.59 -4.59
CA ASN A 238 49.97 -3.58 -5.16
C ASN A 238 50.31 -3.56 -6.68
N ALA A 239 49.92 -2.47 -7.35
CA ALA A 239 50.82 -1.34 -7.71
C ALA A 239 50.26 -0.52 -8.90
N ALA A 240 50.53 0.79 -8.85
CA ALA A 240 50.11 1.82 -9.79
C ALA A 240 50.81 1.73 -11.17
N ALA A 241 50.14 2.19 -12.22
CA ALA A 241 50.55 3.34 -13.07
C ALA A 241 49.88 3.29 -14.46
N ASP A 242 49.38 4.46 -14.86
CA ASP A 242 49.49 5.10 -16.17
C ASP A 242 49.05 4.36 -17.46
N GLY A 243 48.09 4.98 -18.16
CA GLY A 243 48.41 5.45 -19.50
C GLY A 243 47.72 4.80 -20.69
N SER A 244 47.05 5.67 -21.45
CA SER A 244 46.83 5.61 -22.90
C SER A 244 45.55 4.96 -23.44
N SER A 245 45.21 5.47 -24.62
CA SER A 245 43.90 5.53 -25.22
C SER A 245 43.83 4.80 -26.56
N PHE A 246 42.60 4.76 -27.09
CA PHE A 246 42.16 4.70 -28.48
C PHE A 246 41.82 3.35 -29.15
N HIS A 247 40.77 3.49 -29.99
CA HIS A 247 40.18 2.59 -31.00
C HIS A 247 39.29 1.46 -30.47
N GLY A 248 37.97 1.45 -30.73
CA GLY A 248 37.29 1.56 -32.04
C GLY A 248 37.23 0.14 -32.64
N SER A 249 36.12 -0.50 -32.97
CA SER A 249 34.76 -0.07 -33.30
C SER A 249 33.87 -1.32 -33.52
N SER A 250 32.56 -1.13 -33.39
CA SER A 250 31.46 -1.86 -34.08
C SER A 250 31.10 -3.27 -33.62
N PHE A 251 29.87 -3.44 -33.10
CA PHE A 251 28.74 -4.13 -33.74
C PHE A 251 27.70 -4.51 -32.66
N GLY A 252 26.42 -4.26 -32.93
CA GLY A 252 25.33 -5.00 -32.27
C GLY A 252 24.35 -4.15 -31.46
N THR A 253 23.30 -3.71 -32.15
CA THR A 253 21.91 -3.48 -31.72
C THR A 253 21.49 -4.19 -30.41
N LEU A 254 20.77 -3.46 -29.53
CA LEU A 254 19.68 -3.89 -28.61
C LEU A 254 19.80 -3.25 -27.21
N GLY A 255 18.73 -2.55 -26.81
CA GLY A 255 18.40 -2.31 -25.40
C GLY A 255 18.92 -1.01 -24.78
N GLU A 256 18.31 0.12 -25.13
CA GLU A 256 18.43 1.34 -24.32
C GLU A 256 17.77 1.10 -22.94
N THR A 257 18.64 0.92 -21.96
CA THR A 257 18.61 1.53 -20.62
C THR A 257 17.50 1.12 -19.63
N ILE A 258 17.73 -0.01 -18.96
CA ILE A 258 17.46 -0.11 -17.50
C ILE A 258 18.58 0.66 -16.80
N ALA A 259 18.40 1.98 -16.66
CA ALA A 259 19.33 2.84 -15.95
C ALA A 259 18.61 4.10 -15.45
N ALA A 260 17.67 3.93 -14.51
CA ALA A 260 17.06 5.06 -13.80
C ALA A 260 16.59 4.67 -12.39
N VAL A 261 17.45 4.08 -11.56
CA VAL A 261 17.18 3.95 -10.09
C VAL A 261 18.35 4.43 -9.23
N ILE A 262 19.42 4.96 -9.82
CA ILE A 262 20.57 5.48 -9.05
C ILE A 262 20.78 6.95 -9.38
N GLU A 263 19.98 7.82 -8.77
CA GLU A 263 20.42 9.12 -8.25
C GLU A 263 19.25 9.89 -7.66
N ARG A 264 19.24 10.09 -6.34
CA ARG A 264 18.85 11.37 -5.70
C ARG A 264 19.17 11.34 -4.21
N VAL A 265 20.46 11.53 -3.91
CA VAL A 265 20.90 12.08 -2.61
C VAL A 265 21.29 13.52 -2.85
N LYS A 266 20.42 14.45 -2.43
CA LYS A 266 20.78 15.72 -1.74
C LYS A 266 19.60 16.68 -1.71
N LYS A 267 19.17 16.96 -0.48
CA LYS A 267 18.59 18.20 0.09
C LYS A 267 17.19 18.01 0.65
N ILE A 268 17.10 17.65 1.94
CA ILE A 268 16.08 18.21 2.84
C ILE A 268 16.73 18.39 4.21
N GLY A 269 17.41 19.52 4.39
CA GLY A 269 17.87 20.00 5.68
C GLY A 269 17.13 21.28 6.01
N ALA A 270 15.85 21.14 6.43
CA ALA A 270 15.05 22.12 7.18
C ALA A 270 13.56 21.74 7.06
N PHE A 271 13.04 20.81 7.88
CA PHE A 271 11.58 20.60 7.92
C PHE A 271 10.99 20.12 9.26
N PHE A 272 11.80 19.71 10.25
CA PHE A 272 11.29 19.24 11.55
C PHE A 272 11.46 20.23 12.72
N SER A 273 11.60 21.52 12.43
CA SER A 273 11.64 22.55 13.48
C SER A 273 10.32 22.70 14.24
N ASP A 274 9.20 22.23 13.71
CA ASP A 274 7.89 22.30 14.40
C ASP A 274 7.53 21.04 15.20
N LEU A 275 8.47 20.10 15.35
CA LEU A 275 8.41 19.06 16.39
C LEU A 275 9.38 19.32 17.55
N VAL A 276 10.04 20.49 17.57
CA VAL A 276 10.83 21.00 18.69
C VAL A 276 10.33 22.40 19.03
N LEU A 277 9.81 22.55 20.25
CA LEU A 277 9.28 23.79 20.82
C LEU A 277 10.18 25.03 20.55
N PRO A 278 9.62 26.21 20.24
CA PRO A 278 10.29 27.46 20.55
C PRO A 278 10.31 27.63 22.08
N GLY A 279 11.47 27.45 22.72
CA GLY A 279 11.67 27.90 24.11
C GLY A 279 12.39 26.99 25.11
N LEU A 280 12.93 25.83 24.73
CA LEU A 280 13.78 25.05 25.64
C LEU A 280 15.24 25.52 25.59
N SER A 281 15.56 26.52 26.42
CA SER A 281 16.95 26.83 26.77
C SER A 281 17.51 25.70 27.65
N LEU A 282 18.41 24.89 27.09
CA LEU A 282 19.16 23.84 27.80
C LEU A 282 20.31 24.38 28.68
N SER A 283 20.23 25.63 29.14
CA SER A 283 21.28 26.23 29.99
C SER A 283 21.13 25.95 31.49
N LYS A 284 20.27 25.02 31.91
CA LYS A 284 20.02 24.75 33.34
C LYS A 284 19.77 23.29 33.72
N TYR A 285 20.43 22.32 33.08
CA TYR A 285 20.70 21.05 33.75
C TYR A 285 22.08 20.57 33.29
N VAL A 286 22.94 20.37 34.28
CA VAL A 286 24.40 20.16 34.25
C VAL A 286 24.83 19.07 33.27
#